data_AF-A0A934AMT8-F1
#
_entry.id   AF-A0A934AMT8-F1
#
_cell.length_a   1.000
_cell.length_b   1.000
_cell.length_c   1.000
_cell.angle_alpha   90.00
_cell.angle_beta   90.00
_cell.angle_gamma   90.00
#
_symmetry.space_group_name_H-M   'P 1'
#
loop_
_entity.id
_entity.type
_entity.pdbx_description
1 polymer ?
#
loop_
_entity_poly.entity_id
_entity_poly.type
_entity_poly.pdbx_seq_one_letter_code
_entity_poly.pdbx_strand_id
1 'polypeptide(L)' 'PELLMFSAGFDAHRDDDMAMLRLTEADYEWVTKEIKRIAEKYAYGRIVSALEGGYELHALGRSALAHIKVLSGL' A
#
# COMPACT_ATOMS: atom_id res chain seq x y z
N PRO A 1 9.23 -16.75 2.15
CA PRO A 1 9.44 -16.36 0.74
C PRO A 1 10.73 -15.55 0.67
N GLU A 2 11.57 -15.69 -0.35
CA GLU A 2 12.82 -14.90 -0.38
C GLU A 2 12.62 -13.44 -0.79
N LEU A 3 11.45 -13.10 -1.33
CA LEU A 3 11.04 -11.75 -1.71
C LEU A 3 9.53 -11.66 -1.53
N LEU A 4 9.03 -10.54 -1.01
CA LEU A 4 7.61 -10.24 -1.00
C LEU A 4 7.33 -9.23 -2.13
N MET A 5 6.57 -9.66 -3.13
CA MET A 5 6.18 -8.82 -4.26
C MET A 5 4.65 -8.78 -4.39
N PHE A 6 4.10 -7.57 -4.56
CA PHE A 6 2.66 -7.37 -4.69
C PHE A 6 2.35 -6.17 -5.58
N SER A 7 1.16 -6.24 -6.20
CA SER A 7 0.55 -5.11 -6.89
C SER A 7 -0.18 -4.24 -5.86
N ALA A 8 0.15 -2.95 -5.81
CA ALA A 8 -0.43 -1.96 -4.92
C ALA A 8 -1.44 -1.10 -5.67
N GLY A 9 -2.72 -1.47 -5.56
CA GLY A 9 -3.85 -0.65 -6.00
C GLY A 9 -4.39 0.23 -4.87
N PHE A 10 -4.79 1.46 -5.22
CA PHE A 10 -5.35 2.44 -4.29
C PHE A 10 -6.81 2.81 -4.61
N ASP A 11 -7.46 2.02 -5.46
CA ASP A 11 -8.86 2.16 -5.90
C ASP A 11 -9.90 1.73 -4.84
N ALA A 12 -9.46 1.08 -3.76
CA ALA A 12 -10.27 0.80 -2.58
C ALA A 12 -10.48 2.01 -1.64
N HIS A 13 -9.87 3.15 -1.97
CA HIS A 13 -10.03 4.38 -1.20
C HIS A 13 -11.49 4.86 -1.26
N ARG A 14 -12.00 5.40 -0.15
CA ARG A 14 -13.41 5.84 -0.02
C ARG A 14 -13.86 6.93 -1.01
N ASP A 15 -12.89 7.65 -1.59
CA ASP A 15 -13.11 8.72 -2.57
C ASP A 15 -13.03 8.18 -4.01
N ASP A 16 -12.64 6.90 -4.20
CA ASP A 16 -12.58 6.23 -5.49
C ASP A 16 -13.80 5.30 -5.65
N ASP A 17 -14.63 5.60 -6.65
CA ASP A 17 -15.91 4.93 -6.86
C ASP A 17 -15.77 3.52 -7.49
N MET A 18 -14.55 3.12 -7.91
CA MET A 18 -14.34 1.87 -8.63
C MET A 18 -14.56 0.61 -7.80
N ALA A 19 -14.09 0.58 -6.54
CA ALA A 19 -14.11 -0.61 -5.72
C ALA A 19 -15.28 -0.67 -4.71
N MET A 20 -16.00 0.44 -4.50
CA MET A 20 -17.07 0.57 -3.49
C MET A 20 -16.65 0.18 -2.06
N LEU A 21 -15.34 0.31 -1.77
CA LEU A 21 -14.76 0.15 -0.44
C LEU A 21 -14.62 1.52 0.23
N ARG A 22 -14.25 1.51 1.51
CA ARG A 22 -14.12 2.74 2.31
C ARG A 22 -12.78 2.85 3.02
N LEU A 23 -11.71 2.41 2.35
CA LEU A 23 -10.37 2.58 2.90
C LEU A 23 -9.98 4.05 2.93
N THR A 24 -9.10 4.38 3.88
CA THR A 24 -8.47 5.68 4.04
C THR A 24 -6.96 5.53 3.94
N GLU A 25 -6.25 6.64 3.89
CA GLU A 25 -4.79 6.65 3.88
C GLU A 25 -4.20 5.91 5.10
N ALA A 26 -4.87 5.97 6.25
CA ALA A 26 -4.46 5.26 7.47
C ALA A 26 -4.54 3.73 7.32
N ASP A 27 -5.50 3.23 6.55
CA ASP A 27 -5.63 1.80 6.26
C ASP A 27 -4.49 1.32 5.34
N TYR A 28 -4.13 2.14 4.34
CA TYR A 28 -2.98 1.89 3.48
C TYR A 28 -1.65 1.95 4.25
N GLU A 29 -1.51 2.89 5.18
CA GLU A 29 -0.37 2.93 6.10
C GLU A 29 -0.29 1.64 6.92
N TRP A 30 -1.41 1.25 7.55
CA TRP A 30 -1.49 0.07 8.41
C TRP A 30 -1.12 -1.22 7.65
N VAL A 31 -1.73 -1.48 6.49
CA VAL A 31 -1.45 -2.70 5.72
C VAL A 31 0.02 -2.76 5.29
N THR A 32 0.62 -1.60 4.97
CA THR A 32 2.03 -1.52 4.61
C THR A 32 2.95 -1.88 5.78
N LYS A 33 2.59 -1.47 7.01
CA LYS A 33 3.33 -1.87 8.22
C LYS A 33 3.25 -3.37 8.44
N GLU A 34 2.07 -3.96 8.24
CA GLU A 34 1.92 -5.42 8.33
C GLU A 34 2.73 -6.16 7.26
N ILE A 35 2.76 -5.64 6.03
CA ILE A 35 3.60 -6.19 4.95
C ILE A 35 5.08 -6.11 5.33
N LYS A 36 5.56 -4.98 5.87
CA LYS A 36 6.95 -4.86 6.38
C LYS A 36 7.25 -5.91 7.44
N ARG A 37 6.38 -6.08 8.43
CA ARG A 37 6.54 -7.08 9.49
C ARG A 37 6.63 -8.50 8.93
N ILE A 38 5.82 -8.83 7.92
CA ILE A 38 5.87 -10.13 7.24
C ILE A 38 7.19 -10.28 6.47
N ALA A 39 7.63 -9.25 5.74
CA ALA A 39 8.86 -9.29 4.98
C ALA A 39 10.10 -9.39 5.87
N GLU A 40 10.12 -8.70 7.01
CA GLU A 40 11.17 -8.82 8.02
C GLU A 40 11.26 -10.25 8.55
N LYS A 41 10.12 -10.87 8.86
CA LYS A 41 10.08 -12.24 9.41
C LYS A 41 10.46 -13.32 8.40
N TYR A 42 10.04 -13.17 7.15
CA TYR A 42 10.09 -14.28 6.18
C TYR A 42 10.91 -14.01 4.92
N ALA A 43 11.23 -12.76 4.61
CA ALA A 43 11.83 -12.32 3.35
C ALA A 43 13.06 -11.40 3.53
N TYR A 44 13.69 -11.41 4.72
CA TYR A 44 14.87 -10.59 5.02
C TYR A 44 14.66 -9.10 4.73
N GLY A 45 13.43 -8.61 4.94
CA GLY A 45 13.03 -7.23 4.67
C GLY A 45 12.89 -6.88 3.18
N ARG A 46 13.05 -7.83 2.25
CA ARG A 46 12.97 -7.56 0.81
C ARG A 46 11.53 -7.45 0.35
N ILE A 47 11.18 -6.28 -0.17
CA ILE A 47 9.85 -5.95 -0.70
C ILE A 47 9.99 -5.33 -2.09
N VAL A 48 9.10 -5.70 -3.00
CA VAL A 48 8.81 -4.97 -4.24
C VAL A 48 7.31 -4.66 -4.27
N SER A 49 6.97 -3.38 -4.31
CA SER A 49 5.60 -2.89 -4.49
C SER A 49 5.49 -2.28 -5.88
N ALA A 50 4.54 -2.74 -6.68
CA ALA A 50 4.29 -2.23 -8.03
C ALA A 50 2.93 -1.53 -8.07
N LEU A 51 2.90 -0.25 -8.41
CA LEU A 51 1.65 0.51 -8.54
C LEU A 51 0.73 -0.15 -9.59
N GLU A 52 -0.54 -0.32 -9.25
CA GLU A 52 -1.57 -0.90 -10.12
C GLU A 52 -2.74 0.09 -10.28
N GLY A 53 -3.90 -0.17 -9.67
CA GLY A 53 -5.10 0.67 -9.72
C GLY A 53 -5.07 1.88 -8.80
N GLY A 54 -6.09 2.72 -8.95
CA GLY A 54 -6.22 4.02 -8.29
C GLY A 54 -6.56 5.07 -9.34
N TYR A 55 -7.81 5.48 -9.37
CA TYR A 55 -8.41 6.23 -10.47
C TYR A 55 -8.91 7.62 -10.03
N GLU A 56 -9.10 7.83 -8.72
CA GLU A 56 -9.17 9.17 -8.14
C GLU A 56 -7.76 9.67 -7.78
N LEU A 57 -7.26 10.68 -8.51
CA LEU A 57 -5.85 11.09 -8.46
C LEU A 57 -5.44 11.69 -7.11
N HIS A 58 -6.33 12.41 -6.43
CA HIS A 58 -5.99 13.00 -5.14
C HIS A 58 -5.88 11.92 -4.05
N ALA A 59 -6.82 10.99 -4.00
CA ALA A 59 -6.83 9.83 -3.12
C ALA A 59 -5.64 8.91 -3.39
N LEU A 60 -5.36 8.63 -4.67
CA LEU A 60 -4.18 7.90 -5.10
C LEU A 60 -2.90 8.56 -4.55
N GLY A 61 -2.73 9.86 -4.76
CA GLY A 61 -1.55 10.59 -4.32
C GLY A 61 -1.34 10.54 -2.80
N ARG A 62 -2.41 10.73 -2.02
CA ARG A 62 -2.35 10.67 -0.54
C ARG A 62 -2.11 9.25 -0.03
N SER A 63 -2.75 8.26 -0.63
CA SER A 63 -2.63 6.84 -0.24
C SER A 63 -1.27 6.26 -0.61
N ALA A 64 -0.77 6.55 -1.81
CA ALA A 64 0.56 6.16 -2.24
C ALA A 64 1.64 6.84 -1.38
N LEU A 65 1.45 8.11 -0.99
CA LEU A 65 2.36 8.79 -0.07
C LEU A 65 2.41 8.09 1.31
N ALA A 66 1.24 7.73 1.87
CA ALA A 66 1.17 6.99 3.14
C ALA A 66 1.89 5.63 3.03
N HIS A 67 1.67 4.90 1.95
CA HIS A 67 2.37 3.64 1.64
C HIS A 67 3.90 3.81 1.55
N ILE A 68 4.36 4.77 0.74
CA ILE A 68 5.79 5.00 0.51
C ILE A 68 6.51 5.47 1.77
N LYS A 69 5.89 6.32 2.61
CA LYS A 69 6.48 6.72 3.90
C LYS A 69 6.83 5.51 4.75
N VAL A 70 5.90 4.57 4.90
CA VAL A 70 6.14 3.34 5.66
C VAL A 70 7.26 2.50 5.04
N LEU A 71 7.27 2.34 3.71
CA LEU A 71 8.33 1.60 3.01
C LEU A 71 9.71 2.25 3.19
N SER A 72 9.78 3.59 3.18
CA SER A 72 11.01 4.37 3.39
C SER A 72 11.41 4.52 4.86
N GLY A 73 10.57 4.08 5.82
CA GLY A 73 10.83 4.23 7.25
C GLY A 73 10.63 5.65 7.79
N LEU A 74 9.78 6.44 7.14
CA LEU A 74 9.36 7.79 7.54
C LEU A 74 8.04 7.80 8.32
#